data_AF-A0A7S1VBL6-F1
#
_entry.id   AF-A0A7S1VBL6-F1
#
_cell.length_a   1.000
_cell.length_b   1.000
_cell.length_c   1.000
_cell.angle_alpha   90.00
_cell.angle_beta   90.00
_cell.angle_gamma   90.00
#
_symmetry.space_group_name_H-M   'P 1'
#
loop_
_entity.id
_entity.type
_entity.pdbx_description
1 polymer ?
#
loop_
_entity_poly.entity_id
_entity_poly.type
_entity_poly.pdbx_seq_one_letter_code
_entity_poly.pdbx_strand_id
1 'polypeptide(L)'
;VPQAAAIVATLVRLLGKQFRIAAKIRVRPALGDTLELVDALVASGVQRISVHGRTLEAGREGVADLSVVRAIATRYADLPIQILSNGNCTSVAAALQSAAETRGVAGLMLGEPLLVSPLLAVQLSLALCGKFDAHALVTPDRSLALRDGGDADLWRLAASSDSASLPRVAVAKMYLHMVRSAVTDTPSLADCLFRPAREHLLHMLGYRRRSFATFAALGATPEFLLHQAGATARQIRADLRNATDLAGLEAAVNALAAHVASTDFPAPVKASGLKRARQQ
;
A
#
# COMPACT_ATOMS: atom_id res chain seq x y z
N VAL A 1 -0.65 26.39 -11.61
CA VAL A 1 0.33 26.50 -10.50
C VAL A 1 -0.15 27.46 -9.41
N PRO A 2 -0.62 28.69 -9.71
CA PRO A 2 -0.94 29.69 -8.68
C PRO A 2 -1.99 29.25 -7.65
N GLN A 3 -3.06 28.58 -8.08
CA GLN A 3 -4.13 28.15 -7.18
C GLN A 3 -3.68 27.06 -6.18
N ALA A 4 -2.88 26.09 -6.62
CA ALA A 4 -2.37 25.02 -5.75
C ALA A 4 -1.44 25.59 -4.66
N ALA A 5 -0.55 26.51 -5.04
CA ALA A 5 0.32 27.23 -4.11
C ALA A 5 -0.51 28.06 -3.11
N ALA A 6 -1.51 28.80 -3.57
CA ALA A 6 -2.39 29.60 -2.70
C ALA A 6 -3.16 28.74 -1.68
N ILE A 7 -3.64 27.57 -2.08
CA ILE A 7 -4.28 26.59 -1.18
C ILE A 7 -3.27 26.15 -0.12
N VAL A 8 -2.07 25.72 -0.52
CA VAL A 8 -1.05 25.26 0.43
C VAL A 8 -0.61 26.36 1.38
N ALA A 9 -0.34 27.57 0.88
CA ALA A 9 0.04 28.72 1.71
C ALA A 9 -1.05 29.06 2.74
N THR A 10 -2.32 28.96 2.35
CA THR A 10 -3.46 29.15 3.27
C THR A 10 -3.50 28.07 4.34
N LEU A 11 -3.35 26.80 3.96
CA LEU A 11 -3.31 25.67 4.91
C LEU A 11 -2.12 25.77 5.86
N VAL A 12 -0.93 26.12 5.36
CA VAL A 12 0.27 26.31 6.18
C VAL A 12 0.07 27.46 7.17
N ARG A 13 -0.49 28.59 6.73
CA ARG A 13 -0.76 29.73 7.61
C ARG A 13 -1.77 29.40 8.71
N LEU A 14 -2.86 28.72 8.36
CA LEU A 14 -3.96 28.46 9.29
C LEU A 14 -3.68 27.26 10.21
N LEU A 15 -3.01 26.22 9.70
CA LEU A 15 -2.90 24.92 10.34
C LEU A 15 -1.46 24.48 10.62
N GLY A 16 -0.46 25.15 10.05
CA GLY A 16 0.95 24.72 10.10
C GLY A 16 1.60 24.70 11.49
N LYS A 17 0.98 25.36 12.49
CA LYS A 17 1.40 25.27 13.90
C LYS A 17 0.96 23.95 14.56
N GLN A 18 -0.12 23.35 14.08
CA GLN A 18 -0.72 22.14 14.64
C GLN A 18 -0.40 20.90 13.80
N PHE A 19 -0.35 21.05 12.48
CA PHE A 19 -0.22 19.95 11.54
C PHE A 19 0.91 20.18 10.54
N ARG A 20 1.51 19.06 10.09
CA ARG A 20 2.44 19.09 8.96
C ARG A 20 1.65 19.07 7.66
N ILE A 21 1.84 20.09 6.82
CA ILE A 21 1.16 20.18 5.54
C ILE A 21 2.00 19.45 4.48
N ALA A 22 1.36 18.53 3.76
CA ALA A 22 1.96 17.75 2.68
C ALA A 22 1.14 17.89 1.39
N ALA A 23 1.81 17.75 0.24
CA ALA A 23 1.17 17.71 -1.07
C ALA A 23 1.46 16.39 -1.78
N LYS A 24 0.49 15.86 -2.52
CA LYS A 24 0.70 14.76 -3.46
C LYS A 24 0.44 15.27 -4.87
N ILE A 25 1.41 15.10 -5.76
CA ILE A 25 1.33 15.56 -7.14
C ILE A 25 1.56 14.43 -8.13
N ARG A 26 1.23 14.71 -9.39
CA ARG A 26 1.63 13.97 -10.57
C ARG A 26 2.58 14.84 -11.38
N VAL A 27 3.54 14.23 -12.08
CA VAL A 27 4.45 14.97 -12.97
C VAL A 27 3.68 15.57 -14.14
N ARG A 28 4.24 16.61 -14.74
CA ARG A 28 3.75 17.21 -15.98
C ARG A 28 4.59 16.70 -17.16
N PRO A 29 4.09 16.82 -18.41
CA PRO A 29 4.82 16.34 -19.58
C PRO A 29 6.25 16.92 -19.69
N ALA A 30 6.42 18.19 -19.34
CA ALA A 30 7.73 18.82 -19.26
C ALA A 30 8.26 18.82 -17.81
N LEU A 31 9.56 18.50 -17.66
CA LEU A 31 10.25 18.59 -16.38
C LEU A 31 10.18 20.01 -15.79
N GLY A 32 10.37 21.04 -16.63
CA GLY A 32 10.32 22.45 -16.23
C GLY A 32 9.01 22.81 -15.52
N ASP A 33 7.87 22.46 -16.11
CA ASP A 33 6.56 22.72 -15.50
C ASP A 33 6.36 21.98 -14.17
N THR A 34 6.95 20.78 -14.06
CA THR A 34 6.91 20.02 -12.82
C THR A 34 7.73 20.72 -11.74
N LEU A 35 8.94 21.18 -12.08
CA LEU A 35 9.81 21.92 -11.16
C LEU A 35 9.18 23.26 -10.76
N GLU A 36 8.54 23.98 -11.67
CA GLU A 36 7.82 25.23 -11.36
C GLU A 36 6.70 24.98 -10.33
N LEU A 37 5.93 23.89 -10.50
CA LEU A 37 4.92 23.50 -9.53
C LEU A 37 5.56 23.18 -8.17
N VAL A 38 6.65 22.41 -8.14
CA VAL A 38 7.30 22.04 -6.88
C VAL A 38 7.91 23.26 -6.19
N ASP A 39 8.56 24.16 -6.93
CA ASP A 39 9.11 25.42 -6.43
C ASP A 39 8.01 26.26 -5.75
N ALA A 40 6.85 26.39 -6.41
CA ALA A 40 5.72 27.13 -5.84
C ALA A 40 5.17 26.48 -4.56
N LEU A 41 5.12 25.14 -4.49
CA LEU A 41 4.67 24.42 -3.30
C LEU A 41 5.67 24.54 -2.15
N VAL A 42 6.97 24.45 -2.43
CA VAL A 42 8.05 24.62 -1.44
C VAL A 42 8.04 26.05 -0.89
N ALA A 43 7.94 27.06 -1.76
CA ALA A 43 7.83 28.46 -1.35
C ALA A 43 6.57 28.73 -0.49
N SER A 44 5.51 27.92 -0.66
CA SER A 44 4.29 28.00 0.15
C SER A 44 4.43 27.36 1.54
N GLY A 45 5.57 26.75 1.86
CA GLY A 45 5.86 26.16 3.18
C GLY A 45 5.39 24.72 3.36
N VAL A 46 5.15 23.98 2.27
CA VAL A 46 4.88 22.53 2.37
C VAL A 46 6.09 21.81 2.99
N GLN A 47 5.84 20.77 3.79
CA GLN A 47 6.88 20.04 4.53
C GLN A 47 7.17 18.67 3.95
N ARG A 48 6.30 18.17 3.07
CA ARG A 48 6.48 16.93 2.32
C ARG A 48 5.78 16.97 0.97
N ILE A 49 6.43 16.48 -0.07
CA ILE A 49 5.82 16.31 -1.39
C ILE A 49 5.95 14.85 -1.83
N SER A 50 4.83 14.20 -2.10
CA SER A 50 4.80 12.87 -2.72
C SER A 50 4.58 13.00 -4.22
N VAL A 51 5.57 12.58 -5.00
CA VAL A 51 5.56 12.76 -6.47
C VAL A 51 5.25 11.44 -7.13
N HIS A 52 4.12 11.38 -7.84
CA HIS A 52 3.88 10.27 -8.74
C HIS A 52 4.51 10.56 -10.10
N GLY A 53 5.45 9.71 -10.54
CA GLY A 53 6.11 9.82 -11.85
C GLY A 53 5.22 9.62 -13.09
N ARG A 54 3.89 9.65 -12.95
CA ARG A 54 2.96 9.60 -14.09
C ARG A 54 2.25 10.94 -14.25
N THR A 55 1.96 11.31 -15.49
CA THR A 55 1.12 12.46 -15.80
C THR A 55 -0.34 12.20 -15.42
N LEU A 56 -1.18 13.23 -15.43
CA LEU A 56 -2.61 13.07 -15.16
C LEU A 56 -3.28 12.24 -16.26
N GLU A 57 -2.93 12.53 -17.50
CA GLU A 57 -3.48 11.93 -18.73
C GLU A 57 -3.15 10.44 -18.84
N ALA A 58 -1.96 10.02 -18.37
CA ALA A 58 -1.56 8.62 -18.33
C ALA A 58 -2.44 7.77 -17.37
N GLY A 59 -3.22 8.38 -16.49
CA GLY A 59 -4.16 7.66 -15.62
C GLY A 59 -3.48 6.58 -14.78
N ARG A 60 -3.82 5.31 -15.03
CA ARG A 60 -3.21 4.13 -14.38
C ARG A 60 -2.33 3.31 -15.32
N GLU A 61 -2.12 3.78 -16.54
CA GLU A 61 -1.36 3.08 -17.56
C GLU A 61 0.09 3.54 -17.56
N GLY A 62 0.96 2.74 -18.18
CA GLY A 62 2.39 3.03 -18.31
C GLY A 62 3.21 2.90 -17.02
N VAL A 63 4.53 2.97 -17.21
CA VAL A 63 5.54 2.98 -16.14
C VAL A 63 5.72 4.42 -15.64
N ALA A 64 5.87 4.60 -14.34
CA ALA A 64 6.16 5.91 -13.78
C ALA A 64 7.59 6.33 -14.13
N ASP A 65 7.76 7.56 -14.61
CA ASP A 65 9.07 8.17 -14.83
C ASP A 65 9.68 8.60 -13.49
N LEU A 66 10.59 7.76 -12.99
CA LEU A 66 11.30 7.99 -11.74
C LEU A 66 12.48 8.96 -11.91
N SER A 67 12.89 9.28 -13.14
CA SER A 67 13.96 10.25 -13.40
C SER A 67 13.55 11.66 -12.99
N VAL A 68 12.28 12.03 -13.21
CA VAL A 68 11.71 13.30 -12.76
C VAL A 68 11.67 13.39 -11.24
N VAL A 69 11.31 12.29 -10.57
CA VAL A 69 11.29 12.22 -9.10
C VAL A 69 12.69 12.40 -8.53
N ARG A 70 13.69 11.75 -9.13
CA ARG A 70 15.10 11.91 -8.76
C ARG A 70 15.59 13.34 -8.99
N ALA A 71 15.22 13.96 -10.11
CA ALA A 71 15.59 15.35 -10.39
C ALA A 71 15.05 16.32 -9.31
N ILE A 72 13.79 16.12 -8.89
CA ILE A 72 13.19 16.87 -7.79
C ILE A 72 13.94 16.61 -6.48
N ALA A 73 14.17 15.35 -6.11
CA ALA A 73 14.88 15.01 -4.88
C ALA A 73 16.29 15.63 -4.82
N THR A 74 17.04 15.59 -5.92
CA THR A 74 18.35 16.23 -6.03
C THR A 74 18.27 17.75 -5.86
N ARG A 75 17.26 18.40 -6.48
CA ARG A 75 17.09 19.86 -6.40
C ARG A 75 16.89 20.38 -4.97
N TYR A 76 16.21 19.61 -4.12
CA TYR A 76 15.89 20.01 -2.75
C TYR A 76 16.69 19.24 -1.68
N ALA A 77 17.81 18.63 -2.06
CA ALA A 77 18.61 17.78 -1.16
C ALA A 77 19.12 18.53 0.09
N ASP A 78 19.40 19.82 -0.04
CA ASP A 78 19.94 20.67 1.05
C ASP A 78 18.84 21.38 1.87
N LEU A 79 17.57 21.08 1.58
CA LEU A 79 16.42 21.70 2.23
C LEU A 79 15.68 20.68 3.11
N PRO A 80 15.00 21.12 4.19
CA PRO A 80 14.31 20.22 5.12
C PRO A 80 13.05 19.55 4.53
N ILE A 81 12.66 19.90 3.30
CA ILE A 81 11.50 19.35 2.61
C ILE A 81 11.72 17.87 2.26
N GLN A 82 10.78 17.01 2.64
CA GLN A 82 10.83 15.59 2.31
C GLN A 82 10.17 15.29 0.96
N ILE A 83 10.92 14.70 0.02
CA ILE A 83 10.37 14.18 -1.24
C ILE A 83 10.11 12.68 -1.09
N LEU A 84 8.89 12.22 -1.40
CA LEU A 84 8.54 10.79 -1.47
C LEU A 84 8.30 10.38 -2.91
N SER A 85 8.85 9.24 -3.32
CA SER A 85 8.60 8.64 -4.63
C SER A 85 7.31 7.81 -4.63
N ASN A 86 6.49 7.97 -5.66
CA ASN A 86 5.29 7.16 -5.89
C ASN A 86 5.27 6.63 -7.33
N GLY A 87 5.08 5.32 -7.47
CA GLY A 87 5.09 4.62 -8.77
C GLY A 87 5.97 3.38 -8.75
N ASN A 88 5.71 2.44 -9.65
CA ASN A 88 6.50 1.22 -9.92
C ASN A 88 6.77 0.26 -8.72
N CYS A 89 6.22 0.52 -7.53
CA CYS A 89 6.40 -0.31 -6.33
C CYS A 89 5.43 -1.50 -6.27
N THR A 90 5.38 -2.32 -7.31
CA THR A 90 4.39 -3.41 -7.48
C THR A 90 4.71 -4.69 -6.69
N SER A 91 5.96 -4.85 -6.28
CA SER A 91 6.48 -5.95 -5.47
C SER A 91 7.63 -5.43 -4.61
N VAL A 92 8.15 -6.26 -3.69
CA VAL A 92 9.34 -5.89 -2.91
C VAL A 92 10.51 -5.61 -3.84
N ALA A 93 10.76 -6.46 -4.83
CA ALA A 93 11.85 -6.28 -5.79
C ALA A 93 11.69 -4.98 -6.60
N ALA A 94 10.50 -4.72 -7.13
CA ALA A 94 10.23 -3.51 -7.92
C ALA A 94 10.30 -2.23 -7.05
N ALA A 95 9.91 -2.31 -5.78
CA ALA A 95 10.06 -1.21 -4.83
C ALA A 95 11.53 -0.95 -4.46
N LEU A 96 12.34 -1.99 -4.25
CA LEU A 96 13.78 -1.86 -4.04
C LEU A 96 14.48 -1.22 -5.25
N GLN A 97 14.10 -1.63 -6.46
CA GLN A 97 14.57 -0.99 -7.69
C GLN A 97 14.15 0.48 -7.75
N SER A 98 12.88 0.78 -7.45
CA SER A 98 12.38 2.16 -7.40
C SER A 98 13.15 3.02 -6.38
N ALA A 99 13.51 2.46 -5.23
CA ALA A 99 14.35 3.14 -4.24
C ALA A 99 15.75 3.46 -4.78
N ALA A 100 16.36 2.53 -5.53
CA ALA A 100 17.66 2.74 -6.16
C ALA A 100 17.60 3.84 -7.24
N GLU A 101 16.55 3.82 -8.08
CA GLU A 101 16.35 4.80 -9.16
C GLU A 101 16.03 6.21 -8.64
N THR A 102 15.42 6.31 -7.46
CA THR A 102 15.03 7.59 -6.83
C THR A 102 15.95 7.99 -5.68
N ARG A 103 17.23 7.61 -5.71
CA ARG A 103 18.21 7.98 -4.68
C ARG A 103 18.12 9.47 -4.32
N GLY A 104 17.97 9.74 -3.03
CA GLY A 104 17.77 11.09 -2.48
C GLY A 104 16.35 11.36 -2.00
N VAL A 105 15.36 10.52 -2.34
CA VAL A 105 14.03 10.60 -1.72
C VAL A 105 14.07 10.17 -0.26
N ALA A 106 13.20 10.76 0.56
CA ALA A 106 13.03 10.41 1.96
C ALA A 106 12.27 9.08 2.17
N GLY A 107 11.62 8.55 1.13
CA GLY A 107 10.93 7.28 1.19
C GLY A 107 10.07 6.98 -0.02
N LEU A 108 9.45 5.81 0.00
CA LEU A 108 8.51 5.33 -1.03
C LEU A 108 7.07 5.42 -0.51
N MET A 109 6.17 5.85 -1.39
CA MET A 109 4.72 5.80 -1.17
C MET A 109 4.14 4.70 -2.07
N LEU A 110 3.53 3.70 -1.44
CA LEU A 110 2.84 2.61 -2.12
C LEU A 110 1.35 2.96 -2.28
N GLY A 111 0.75 2.54 -3.38
CA GLY A 111 -0.65 2.80 -3.71
C GLY A 111 -1.40 1.52 -4.03
N GLU A 112 -1.76 1.35 -5.31
CA GLU A 112 -2.52 0.21 -5.82
C GLU A 112 -2.00 -1.18 -5.39
N PRO A 113 -0.69 -1.45 -5.29
CA PRO A 113 -0.18 -2.75 -4.84
C PRO A 113 -0.64 -3.14 -3.42
N LEU A 114 -0.89 -2.16 -2.53
CA LEU A 114 -1.44 -2.42 -1.19
C LEU A 114 -2.90 -2.87 -1.22
N LEU A 115 -3.62 -2.59 -2.32
CA LEU A 115 -4.97 -3.11 -2.51
C LEU A 115 -4.95 -4.62 -2.76
N VAL A 116 -3.88 -5.13 -3.37
CA VAL A 116 -3.66 -6.57 -3.62
C VAL A 116 -3.09 -7.26 -2.40
N SER A 117 -2.07 -6.65 -1.79
CA SER A 117 -1.38 -7.19 -0.63
C SER A 117 -0.98 -6.06 0.33
N PRO A 118 -1.76 -5.82 1.40
CA PRO A 118 -1.41 -4.85 2.44
C PRO A 118 -0.04 -5.15 3.08
N LEU A 119 0.35 -6.42 3.12
CA LEU A 119 1.60 -6.89 3.71
C LEU A 119 2.84 -6.49 2.89
N LEU A 120 2.67 -6.02 1.66
CA LEU A 120 3.80 -5.56 0.85
C LEU A 120 4.59 -4.44 1.56
N ALA A 121 3.92 -3.56 2.30
CA ALA A 121 4.59 -2.53 3.08
C ALA A 121 5.47 -3.12 4.20
N VAL A 122 4.98 -4.16 4.88
CA VAL A 122 5.70 -4.90 5.94
C VAL A 122 6.91 -5.61 5.35
N GLN A 123 6.71 -6.35 4.25
CA GLN A 123 7.76 -7.09 3.55
C GLN A 123 8.85 -6.15 3.03
N LEU A 124 8.47 -5.01 2.46
CA LEU A 124 9.41 -4.00 1.99
C LEU A 124 10.19 -3.36 3.16
N SER A 125 9.51 -3.05 4.28
CA SER A 125 10.17 -2.53 5.47
C SER A 125 11.21 -3.51 6.03
N LEU A 126 10.89 -4.81 6.09
CA LEU A 126 11.85 -5.86 6.44
C LEU A 126 13.04 -5.89 5.48
N ALA A 127 12.77 -5.83 4.18
CA ALA A 127 13.81 -5.89 3.14
C ALA A 127 14.75 -4.68 3.18
N LEU A 128 14.22 -3.48 3.46
CA LEU A 128 15.00 -2.23 3.51
C LEU A 128 15.75 -2.06 4.83
N CYS A 129 15.12 -2.39 5.95
CA CYS A 129 15.62 -2.03 7.28
C CYS A 129 16.15 -3.21 8.09
N GLY A 130 15.98 -4.45 7.61
CA GLY A 130 16.33 -5.67 8.35
C GLY A 130 15.53 -5.87 9.65
N LYS A 131 14.55 -5.02 9.92
CA LYS A 131 13.68 -5.00 11.10
C LYS A 131 12.28 -4.58 10.67
N PHE A 132 11.27 -5.26 11.21
CA PHE A 132 9.91 -4.76 11.22
C PHE A 132 9.59 -4.34 12.64
N ASP A 133 9.39 -3.05 12.84
CA ASP A 133 8.89 -2.56 14.12
C ASP A 133 7.36 -2.54 14.08
N ALA A 134 6.73 -3.60 14.59
CA ALA A 134 5.29 -3.66 14.73
C ALA A 134 4.75 -2.53 15.63
N HIS A 135 5.57 -1.95 16.52
CA HIS A 135 5.20 -0.79 17.32
C HIS A 135 5.24 0.53 16.52
N ALA A 136 5.80 0.56 15.31
CA ALA A 136 5.71 1.74 14.44
C ALA A 136 4.38 1.82 13.67
N LEU A 137 3.57 0.74 13.68
CA LEU A 137 2.17 0.77 13.23
C LEU A 137 1.21 1.37 14.27
N VAL A 138 1.74 1.95 15.36
CA VAL A 138 0.96 2.62 16.39
C VAL A 138 0.09 3.70 15.77
N THR A 139 -1.21 3.41 15.76
CA THR A 139 -2.27 4.40 15.69
C THR A 139 -2.05 5.47 16.77
N PRO A 140 -2.50 6.72 16.59
CA PRO A 140 -2.28 7.79 17.57
C PRO A 140 -2.80 7.49 18.99
N ASP A 141 -3.61 6.44 19.14
CA ASP A 141 -4.16 6.01 20.40
C ASP A 141 -3.52 4.69 20.87
N ARG A 142 -2.82 4.75 22.01
CA ARG A 142 -2.23 3.58 22.69
C ARG A 142 -3.29 2.61 23.25
N SER A 143 -4.58 2.97 23.21
CA SER A 143 -5.70 2.08 23.55
C SER A 143 -5.88 0.94 22.53
N LEU A 144 -5.50 1.17 21.27
CA LEU A 144 -5.52 0.20 20.15
C LEU A 144 -4.20 -0.57 20.01
N ALA A 145 -3.27 -0.43 20.97
CA ALA A 145 -2.12 -1.32 21.03
C ALA A 145 -2.64 -2.75 21.05
N LEU A 146 -2.21 -3.57 20.08
CA LEU A 146 -2.52 -4.99 19.93
C LEU A 146 -2.27 -5.71 21.27
N ARG A 147 -3.30 -5.75 22.11
CA ARG A 147 -3.32 -6.48 23.36
C ARG A 147 -3.69 -7.90 22.98
N ASP A 148 -2.67 -8.64 22.54
CA ASP A 148 -2.42 -10.04 22.84
C ASP A 148 -1.28 -10.53 21.96
N GLY A 149 -0.31 -11.23 22.56
CA GLY A 149 0.91 -11.70 21.91
C GLY A 149 0.70 -12.62 20.69
N GLY A 150 -0.54 -13.04 20.40
CA GLY A 150 -0.87 -13.85 19.23
C GLY A 150 -0.86 -13.10 17.89
N ASP A 151 -1.11 -11.78 17.89
CA ASP A 151 -1.26 -11.02 16.63
C ASP A 151 0.07 -10.51 16.08
N ALA A 152 1.08 -10.28 16.94
CA ALA A 152 2.45 -9.98 16.50
C ALA A 152 3.06 -11.16 15.71
N ASP A 153 2.69 -12.38 16.07
CA ASP A 153 3.10 -13.60 15.36
C ASP A 153 2.34 -13.75 14.04
N LEU A 154 1.09 -13.28 13.92
CA LEU A 154 0.39 -13.22 12.63
C LEU A 154 1.08 -12.28 11.64
N TRP A 155 1.53 -11.11 12.09
CA TRP A 155 2.28 -10.18 11.23
C TRP A 155 3.63 -10.76 10.80
N ARG A 156 4.36 -11.42 11.72
CA ARG A 156 5.62 -12.09 11.40
C ARG A 156 5.42 -13.26 10.46
N LEU A 157 4.44 -14.13 10.71
CA LEU A 157 4.11 -15.29 9.89
C LEU A 157 3.64 -14.88 8.49
N ALA A 158 2.80 -13.85 8.39
CA ALA A 158 2.32 -13.34 7.11
C ALA A 158 3.42 -12.63 6.32
N ALA A 159 4.41 -12.03 7.00
CA ALA A 159 5.58 -11.44 6.38
C ALA A 159 6.66 -12.46 5.98
N SER A 160 6.77 -13.58 6.70
CA SER A 160 7.74 -14.65 6.44
C SER A 160 7.23 -15.77 5.54
N SER A 161 5.92 -15.81 5.26
CA SER A 161 5.30 -16.86 4.47
C SER A 161 5.49 -16.62 2.97
N ASP A 162 6.22 -17.53 2.31
CA ASP A 162 6.29 -17.62 0.85
C ASP A 162 4.96 -18.11 0.20
N SER A 163 4.02 -18.63 1.01
CA SER A 163 2.68 -19.00 0.52
C SER A 163 1.83 -17.77 0.27
N ALA A 164 1.23 -17.65 -0.92
CA ALA A 164 0.37 -16.52 -1.29
C ALA A 164 -1.03 -16.54 -0.61
N SER A 165 -1.43 -17.64 0.04
CA SER A 165 -2.78 -17.85 0.59
C SER A 165 -2.90 -17.61 2.10
N LEU A 166 -1.93 -18.10 2.90
CA LEU A 166 -1.85 -17.87 4.36
C LEU A 166 -1.84 -16.37 4.75
N PRO A 167 -1.14 -15.48 4.03
CA PRO A 167 -1.14 -14.05 4.30
C PRO A 167 -2.52 -13.39 4.11
N ARG A 168 -3.40 -13.95 3.26
CA ARG A 168 -4.72 -13.35 2.98
C ARG A 168 -5.73 -13.61 4.09
N VAL A 169 -5.72 -14.82 4.67
CA VAL A 169 -6.57 -15.13 5.83
C VAL A 169 -6.12 -14.33 7.05
N ALA A 170 -4.81 -14.20 7.26
CA ALA A 170 -4.27 -13.35 8.32
C ALA A 170 -4.73 -11.89 8.16
N VAL A 171 -4.53 -11.30 6.97
CA VAL A 171 -4.99 -9.93 6.67
C VAL A 171 -6.51 -9.78 6.82
N ALA A 172 -7.30 -10.78 6.42
CA ALA A 172 -8.74 -10.76 6.60
C ALA A 172 -9.16 -10.76 8.07
N LYS A 173 -8.52 -11.59 8.90
CA LYS A 173 -8.72 -11.58 10.35
C LYS A 173 -8.27 -10.28 10.99
N MET A 174 -7.23 -9.65 10.47
CA MET A 174 -6.75 -8.35 10.97
C MET A 174 -7.72 -7.21 10.64
N TYR A 175 -8.26 -7.17 9.42
CA TYR A 175 -9.35 -6.24 9.11
C TYR A 175 -10.57 -6.45 9.99
N LEU A 176 -10.92 -7.72 10.23
CA LEU A 176 -12.02 -8.07 11.14
C LEU A 176 -11.78 -7.56 12.56
N HIS A 177 -10.57 -7.75 13.08
CA HIS A 177 -10.15 -7.26 14.38
C HIS A 177 -10.21 -5.72 14.46
N MET A 178 -9.72 -5.01 13.44
CA MET A 178 -9.81 -3.55 13.36
C MET A 178 -11.26 -3.06 13.39
N VAL A 179 -12.14 -3.68 12.61
CA VAL A 179 -13.57 -3.32 12.57
C VAL A 179 -14.23 -3.61 13.93
N ARG A 180 -13.99 -4.78 14.52
CA ARG A 180 -14.48 -5.15 15.88
C ARG A 180 -14.07 -4.14 16.94
N SER A 181 -12.79 -3.77 16.96
CA SER A 181 -12.24 -2.84 17.95
C SER A 181 -12.89 -1.46 17.80
N ALA A 182 -12.97 -0.95 16.57
CA ALA A 182 -13.59 0.34 16.33
C ALA A 182 -15.11 0.39 16.60
N VAL A 183 -15.84 -0.71 16.34
CA VAL A 183 -17.26 -0.82 16.71
C VAL A 183 -17.44 -0.72 18.22
N THR A 184 -16.52 -1.34 18.97
CA THR A 184 -16.55 -1.36 20.44
C THR A 184 -16.29 0.03 21.01
N ASP A 185 -15.31 0.74 20.46
CA ASP A 185 -14.88 2.04 20.98
C ASP A 185 -15.75 3.21 20.49
N THR A 186 -16.28 3.13 19.26
CA THR A 186 -17.07 4.21 18.66
C THR A 186 -18.04 3.63 17.62
N PRO A 187 -19.26 3.24 18.03
CA PRO A 187 -20.23 2.58 17.14
C PRO A 187 -20.54 3.34 15.85
N SER A 188 -20.44 4.68 15.84
CA SER A 188 -20.62 5.51 14.64
C SER A 188 -19.51 5.37 13.60
N LEU A 189 -18.34 4.83 13.97
CA LEU A 189 -17.23 4.52 13.05
C LEU A 189 -17.31 3.11 12.47
N ALA A 190 -18.21 2.27 12.97
CA ALA A 190 -18.40 0.91 12.49
C ALA A 190 -18.61 0.88 10.97
N ASP A 191 -19.55 1.67 10.45
CA ASP A 191 -19.84 1.75 9.02
C ASP A 191 -18.68 2.36 8.21
N CYS A 192 -17.93 3.28 8.82
CA CYS A 192 -16.76 3.92 8.20
C CYS A 192 -15.59 2.96 7.99
N LEU A 193 -15.51 1.86 8.76
CA LEU A 193 -14.45 0.87 8.65
C LEU A 193 -14.93 -0.45 8.05
N PHE A 194 -16.18 -0.82 8.33
CA PHE A 194 -16.83 -2.02 7.80
C PHE A 194 -16.82 -2.03 6.27
N ARG A 195 -17.36 -0.96 5.65
CA ARG A 195 -17.48 -0.91 4.19
C ARG A 195 -16.10 -0.93 3.52
N PRO A 196 -15.10 -0.12 3.92
CA PRO A 196 -13.76 -0.22 3.35
C PRO A 196 -13.08 -1.57 3.56
N ALA A 197 -13.20 -2.18 4.75
CA ALA A 197 -12.64 -3.50 5.02
C ALA A 197 -13.25 -4.57 4.10
N ARG A 198 -14.58 -4.57 3.97
CA ARG A 198 -15.30 -5.48 3.07
C ARG A 198 -14.89 -5.28 1.61
N GLU A 199 -14.85 -4.04 1.13
CA GLU A 199 -14.47 -3.74 -0.26
C GLU A 199 -13.00 -4.12 -0.55
N HIS A 200 -12.09 -3.90 0.40
CA HIS A 200 -10.69 -4.30 0.27
C HIS A 200 -10.56 -5.82 0.26
N LEU A 201 -11.30 -6.53 1.12
CA LEU A 201 -11.32 -8.01 1.09
C LEU A 201 -11.87 -8.56 -0.22
N LEU A 202 -12.95 -7.97 -0.75
CA LEU A 202 -13.45 -8.30 -2.08
C LEU A 202 -12.41 -8.03 -3.16
N HIS A 203 -11.64 -6.96 -3.03
CA HIS A 203 -10.58 -6.61 -3.97
C HIS A 203 -9.39 -7.59 -3.89
N MET A 204 -8.94 -7.96 -2.69
CA MET A 204 -7.91 -8.98 -2.48
C MET A 204 -8.33 -10.35 -3.03
N LEU A 205 -9.61 -10.70 -2.87
CA LEU A 205 -10.17 -11.98 -3.31
C LEU A 205 -10.70 -11.97 -4.75
N GLY A 206 -10.70 -10.82 -5.43
CA GLY A 206 -11.35 -10.65 -6.72
C GLY A 206 -10.59 -9.77 -7.71
N TYR A 207 -9.30 -9.50 -7.48
CA TYR A 207 -8.53 -8.54 -8.25
C TYR A 207 -8.70 -8.74 -9.77
N ARG A 208 -9.29 -7.71 -10.41
CA ARG A 208 -9.76 -7.76 -11.80
C ARG A 208 -8.60 -7.70 -12.79
N ARG A 209 -8.78 -8.40 -13.92
CA ARG A 209 -7.89 -8.48 -15.10
C ARG A 209 -7.35 -7.15 -15.69
N ARG A 210 -7.85 -5.97 -15.30
CA ARG A 210 -7.54 -4.69 -16.00
C ARG A 210 -6.21 -4.03 -15.62
N SER A 211 -5.66 -4.27 -14.43
CA SER A 211 -4.34 -3.70 -14.05
C SER A 211 -3.16 -4.58 -14.48
N PHE A 212 -3.39 -5.70 -15.18
CA PHE A 212 -2.37 -6.73 -15.41
C PHE A 212 -1.25 -6.34 -16.37
N ALA A 213 -1.51 -5.50 -17.38
CA ALA A 213 -0.49 -5.15 -18.38
C ALA A 213 0.72 -4.45 -17.74
N THR A 214 0.48 -3.52 -16.82
CA THR A 214 1.53 -2.77 -16.13
C THR A 214 2.31 -3.63 -15.13
N PHE A 215 1.65 -4.54 -14.41
CA PHE A 215 2.32 -5.44 -13.46
C PHE A 215 3.12 -6.54 -14.16
N ALA A 216 2.60 -7.08 -15.27
CA ALA A 216 3.30 -8.06 -16.11
C ALA A 216 4.56 -7.45 -16.76
N ALA A 217 4.48 -6.20 -17.24
CA ALA A 217 5.63 -5.47 -17.78
C ALA A 217 6.74 -5.21 -16.74
N LEU A 218 6.39 -5.21 -15.45
CA LEU A 218 7.33 -5.05 -14.33
C LEU A 218 7.77 -6.40 -13.71
N GLY A 219 7.55 -7.52 -14.40
CA GLY A 219 8.04 -8.83 -13.98
C GLY A 219 7.31 -9.44 -12.78
N ALA A 220 6.14 -8.94 -12.40
CA ALA A 220 5.33 -9.58 -11.36
C ALA A 220 4.69 -10.86 -11.93
N THR A 221 5.06 -12.03 -11.39
CA THR A 221 4.48 -13.31 -11.81
C THR A 221 3.00 -13.41 -11.39
N PRO A 222 2.08 -13.85 -12.28
CA PRO A 222 0.66 -14.02 -11.97
C PRO A 222 0.36 -15.27 -11.12
N GLU A 223 1.26 -15.71 -10.25
CA GLU A 223 0.99 -16.80 -9.29
C GLU A 223 -0.22 -16.50 -8.40
N PHE A 224 -0.63 -15.23 -8.34
CA PHE A 224 -1.85 -14.71 -7.71
C PHE A 224 -3.19 -15.30 -8.22
N LEU A 225 -3.23 -15.90 -9.42
CA LEU A 225 -4.49 -16.15 -10.15
C LEU A 225 -5.04 -17.58 -10.14
N LEU A 226 -4.25 -18.61 -9.81
CA LEU A 226 -4.64 -19.98 -10.18
C LEU A 226 -5.74 -20.62 -9.32
N HIS A 227 -6.07 -20.09 -8.14
CA HIS A 227 -7.08 -20.72 -7.24
C HIS A 227 -8.45 -20.02 -7.16
N GLN A 228 -8.70 -18.94 -7.91
CA GLN A 228 -9.96 -18.19 -7.80
C GLN A 228 -11.15 -18.73 -8.63
N ALA A 229 -11.03 -19.93 -9.23
CA ALA A 229 -12.02 -20.49 -10.14
C ALA A 229 -12.94 -21.58 -9.53
N GLY A 230 -12.74 -21.96 -8.26
CA GLY A 230 -13.61 -22.95 -7.59
C GLY A 230 -14.98 -22.40 -7.17
N ALA A 231 -15.99 -23.28 -7.08
CA ALA A 231 -17.34 -22.91 -6.62
C ALA A 231 -17.32 -22.29 -5.21
N THR A 232 -16.50 -22.83 -4.31
CA THR A 232 -16.32 -22.32 -2.93
C THR A 232 -15.77 -20.89 -2.90
N ALA A 233 -14.78 -20.57 -3.73
CA ALA A 233 -14.24 -19.21 -3.84
C ALA A 233 -15.22 -18.21 -4.49
N ARG A 234 -16.17 -18.67 -5.32
CA ARG A 234 -17.29 -17.84 -5.80
C ARG A 234 -18.29 -17.58 -4.68
N GLN A 235 -18.61 -18.59 -3.88
CA GLN A 235 -19.54 -18.46 -2.75
C GLN A 235 -19.02 -17.50 -1.70
N ILE A 236 -17.77 -17.64 -1.25
CA ILE A 236 -17.15 -16.73 -0.27
C ILE A 236 -17.18 -15.26 -0.75
N ARG A 237 -16.97 -15.02 -2.05
CA ARG A 237 -17.09 -13.68 -2.63
C ARG A 237 -18.53 -13.16 -2.65
N ALA A 238 -19.50 -14.04 -2.87
CA ALA A 238 -20.91 -13.68 -2.79
C ALA A 238 -21.29 -13.33 -1.35
N ASP A 239 -20.87 -14.14 -0.38
CA ASP A 239 -21.10 -13.92 1.04
C ASP A 239 -20.49 -12.59 1.51
N LEU A 240 -19.23 -12.31 1.14
CA LEU A 240 -18.59 -11.02 1.42
C LEU A 240 -19.32 -9.84 0.78
N ARG A 241 -19.87 -10.00 -0.43
CA ARG A 241 -20.63 -8.93 -1.10
C ARG A 241 -21.95 -8.66 -0.40
N ASN A 242 -22.58 -9.71 0.10
CA ASN A 242 -23.89 -9.66 0.75
C ASN A 242 -23.79 -9.33 2.25
N ALA A 243 -22.59 -9.35 2.84
CA ALA A 243 -22.38 -8.95 4.23
C ALA A 243 -22.77 -7.48 4.42
N THR A 244 -23.82 -7.26 5.22
CA THR A 244 -24.33 -5.94 5.61
C THR A 244 -23.93 -5.53 7.01
N ASP A 245 -23.42 -6.46 7.82
CA ASP A 245 -23.01 -6.26 9.19
C ASP A 245 -21.73 -7.04 9.52
N LEU A 246 -21.20 -6.79 10.72
CA LEU A 246 -20.01 -7.44 11.22
C LEU A 246 -20.16 -8.97 11.26
N ALA A 247 -21.31 -9.49 11.70
CA ALA A 247 -21.55 -10.93 11.79
C ALA A 247 -21.44 -11.63 10.42
N GLY A 248 -22.02 -11.04 9.38
CA GLY A 248 -21.90 -11.54 8.01
C GLY A 248 -20.46 -11.49 7.48
N LEU A 249 -19.72 -10.43 7.81
CA LEU A 249 -18.29 -10.33 7.45
C LEU A 249 -17.44 -11.38 8.17
N GLU A 250 -17.68 -11.60 9.46
CA GLU A 250 -17.02 -12.64 10.27
C GLU A 250 -17.27 -14.03 9.69
N ALA A 251 -18.52 -14.35 9.37
CA ALA A 251 -18.89 -15.63 8.78
C ALA A 251 -18.13 -15.87 7.46
N ALA A 252 -18.06 -14.87 6.59
CA ALA A 252 -17.38 -14.97 5.31
C ALA A 252 -15.84 -15.10 5.45
N VAL A 253 -15.23 -14.39 6.41
CA VAL A 253 -13.79 -14.53 6.72
C VAL A 253 -13.48 -15.92 7.31
N ASN A 254 -14.35 -16.45 8.16
CA ASN A 254 -14.19 -17.80 8.70
C ASN A 254 -14.33 -18.88 7.62
N ALA A 255 -15.29 -18.71 6.70
CA ALA A 255 -15.43 -19.59 5.53
C ALA A 255 -14.19 -19.55 4.62
N LEU A 256 -13.60 -18.38 4.42
CA LEU A 256 -12.31 -18.23 3.73
C LEU A 256 -11.19 -18.99 4.45
N ALA A 257 -11.08 -18.84 5.76
CA ALA A 257 -10.07 -19.52 6.56
C ALA A 257 -10.19 -21.05 6.46
N ALA A 258 -11.41 -21.58 6.58
CA ALA A 258 -11.69 -23.01 6.44
C ALA A 258 -11.34 -23.52 5.04
N HIS A 259 -11.70 -22.78 4.00
CA HIS A 259 -11.38 -23.16 2.62
C HIS A 259 -9.87 -23.20 2.36
N VAL A 260 -9.11 -22.23 2.88
CA VAL A 260 -7.64 -22.23 2.79
C VAL A 260 -7.05 -23.41 3.57
N ALA A 261 -7.53 -23.70 4.78
CA ALA A 261 -7.05 -24.84 5.55
C ALA A 261 -7.31 -26.20 4.87
N SER A 262 -8.38 -26.33 4.09
CA SER A 262 -8.76 -27.57 3.40
C SER A 262 -8.19 -27.69 1.98
N THR A 263 -7.46 -26.69 1.48
CA THR A 263 -6.95 -26.67 0.10
C THR A 263 -5.47 -26.99 0.11
N ASP A 264 -5.06 -28.05 -0.59
CA ASP A 264 -3.65 -28.30 -0.86
C ASP A 264 -3.12 -27.25 -1.85
N PHE A 265 -2.31 -26.33 -1.34
CA PHE A 265 -1.63 -25.36 -2.20
C PHE A 265 -0.34 -25.95 -2.76
N PRO A 266 -0.03 -25.70 -4.05
CA PRO A 266 1.28 -26.04 -4.57
C PRO A 266 2.37 -25.34 -3.75
N ALA A 267 3.49 -26.05 -3.51
CA ALA A 267 4.64 -25.48 -2.81
C ALA A 267 5.11 -24.20 -3.54
N PRO A 268 5.48 -23.13 -2.80
CA PRO A 268 5.96 -21.91 -3.42
C PRO A 268 7.22 -22.18 -4.24
N VAL A 269 7.34 -21.52 -5.40
CA VAL A 269 8.54 -21.60 -6.24
C VAL A 269 9.71 -21.03 -5.44
N LYS A 270 10.72 -21.86 -5.17
CA LYS A 270 11.88 -21.48 -4.35
C LYS A 270 12.52 -20.18 -4.88
N ALA A 271 12.72 -19.21 -3.99
CA ALA A 271 13.40 -17.93 -4.25
C ALA A 271 14.88 -18.04 -4.68
N SER A 272 15.40 -19.24 -4.98
CA SER A 272 16.76 -19.47 -5.46
C SER A 272 17.05 -18.81 -6.81
N GLY A 273 16.02 -18.38 -7.57
CA GLY A 273 16.19 -17.59 -8.79
C GLY A 273 16.61 -16.13 -8.55
N LEU A 274 16.28 -15.54 -7.39
CA LEU A 274 16.55 -14.12 -7.09
C LEU A 274 18.01 -13.85 -6.68
N LYS A 275 18.76 -14.87 -6.24
CA LYS A 275 20.18 -14.70 -5.89
C LYS A 275 21.09 -14.43 -7.09
N ARG A 276 20.69 -14.79 -8.32
CA ARG A 276 21.50 -14.52 -9.53
C ARG A 276 21.50 -13.06 -9.96
N ALA A 277 20.51 -12.26 -9.55
CA ALA A 277 20.43 -10.83 -9.87
C ALA A 277 21.28 -9.92 -8.93
N ARG A 278 21.98 -10.50 -7.94
CA ARG A 278 22.92 -9.78 -7.06
C ARG A 278 24.37 -9.83 -7.53
N GLN A 279 24.66 -10.58 -8.60
CA GLN A 279 26.03 -10.83 -9.09
C GLN A 279 26.23 -10.43 -10.57
N GLN A 280 25.28 -9.69 -11.16
CA GLN A 280 25.42 -9.00 -12.44
C GLN A 280 25.03 -7.54 -12.24
#